data_AF-A0A521DBJ7-F1
#
_entry.id   AF-A0A521DBJ7-F1
#
_cell.length_a   1.000
_cell.length_b   1.000
_cell.length_c   1.000
_cell.angle_alpha   90.00
_cell.angle_beta   90.00
_cell.angle_gamma   90.00
#
_symmetry.space_group_name_H-M   'P 1'
#
loop_
_entity.id
_entity.type
_entity.pdbx_description
1 polymer ?
#
loop_
_entity_poly.entity_id
_entity_poly.type
_entity_poly.pdbx_seq_one_letter_code
_entity_poly.pdbx_strand_id
1 'polypeptide(L)'
;MGTRNKEKVILATLTGVASGVILGLLFAPEKGEKTREKISQKQAEYLKDLKDEIEELRSKINQKIEAGKKEVDELGKEVKFKSDDVISKAKKMASYDEWTKEELYQRAKETGIEGYSTMNKDELIEALRQHKPISF
;
A
#
# COMPACT_ATOMS: atom_id res chain seq x y z
N MET A 1 13.04 5.17 28.01
CA MET A 1 13.51 4.25 26.94
C MET A 1 12.32 3.46 26.35
N GLY A 2 11.30 4.09 25.73
CA GLY A 2 10.02 3.41 25.45
C GLY A 2 9.28 3.69 24.12
N THR A 3 9.85 4.46 23.19
CA THR A 3 9.14 4.89 21.94
C THR A 3 9.62 4.21 20.65
N ARG A 4 10.86 3.69 20.60
CA ARG A 4 11.50 3.17 19.37
C ARG A 4 10.84 1.94 18.73
N ASN A 5 10.11 1.13 19.50
CA ASN A 5 9.47 -0.08 18.96
C ASN A 5 8.16 0.24 18.23
N LYS A 6 7.44 1.26 18.69
CA LYS A 6 6.14 1.66 18.16
C LYS A 6 6.28 2.28 16.76
N GLU A 7 7.30 3.10 16.57
CA GLU A 7 7.66 3.68 15.26
C GLU A 7 8.04 2.60 14.24
N LYS A 8 8.80 1.58 14.67
CA LYS A 8 9.15 0.43 13.82
C LYS A 8 7.93 -0.39 13.40
N VAL A 9 6.95 -0.58 14.30
CA VAL A 9 5.71 -1.30 13.97
C VAL A 9 4.83 -0.50 12.99
N ILE A 10 4.73 0.82 13.18
CA ILE A 10 3.99 1.69 12.26
C ILE A 10 4.64 1.68 10.87
N LEU A 11 5.97 1.83 10.80
CA LEU A 11 6.72 1.79 9.54
C LEU A 11 6.59 0.43 8.84
N ALA A 12 6.72 -0.68 9.58
CA ALA A 12 6.54 -2.02 9.05
C ALA A 12 5.12 -2.24 8.49
N THR A 13 4.10 -1.75 9.20
CA THR A 13 2.71 -1.80 8.74
C THR A 13 2.52 -0.99 7.45
N LEU A 14 3.01 0.24 7.39
CA LEU A 14 2.88 1.10 6.20
C LEU A 14 3.57 0.48 4.98
N THR A 15 4.79 -0.02 5.13
CA THR A 15 5.53 -0.68 4.04
C THR A 15 4.87 -1.99 3.60
N GLY A 16 4.34 -2.77 4.56
CA GLY A 16 3.60 -4.00 4.29
C GLY A 16 2.31 -3.75 3.49
N VAL A 17 1.54 -2.73 3.88
CA VAL A 17 0.30 -2.34 3.18
C VAL A 17 0.59 -1.84 1.77
N ALA A 18 1.57 -0.94 1.59
CA ALA A 18 1.91 -0.40 0.26
C ALA A 18 2.33 -1.51 -0.72
N SER A 19 3.18 -2.43 -0.26
CA SER A 19 3.63 -3.57 -1.06
C SER A 19 2.48 -4.54 -1.37
N GLY A 20 1.58 -4.75 -0.41
CA GLY A 20 0.41 -5.60 -0.57
C GLY A 20 -0.61 -5.06 -1.57
N VAL A 21 -0.82 -3.74 -1.63
CA VAL A 21 -1.72 -3.12 -2.62
C VAL A 21 -1.14 -3.20 -4.03
N ILE A 22 0.16 -2.96 -4.22
CA ILE A 22 0.81 -3.08 -5.54
C ILE A 22 0.70 -4.52 -6.03
N LEU A 23 1.02 -5.49 -5.19
CA LEU A 23 0.89 -6.91 -5.52
C LEU A 23 -0.57 -7.29 -5.75
N GLY A 24 -1.50 -6.83 -4.91
CA GLY A 24 -2.93 -7.10 -5.05
C GLY A 24 -3.53 -6.52 -6.32
N LEU A 25 -3.15 -5.29 -6.70
CA LEU A 25 -3.57 -4.66 -7.95
C LEU A 25 -2.92 -5.33 -9.16
N LEU A 26 -1.66 -5.76 -9.05
CA LEU A 26 -0.96 -6.54 -10.08
C LEU A 26 -1.58 -7.94 -10.26
N PHE A 27 -2.11 -8.55 -9.18
CA PHE A 27 -2.72 -9.87 -9.18
C PHE A 27 -4.24 -9.86 -9.36
N ALA A 28 -4.92 -8.71 -9.23
CA ALA A 28 -6.35 -8.54 -9.44
C ALA A 28 -6.61 -8.10 -10.90
N PRO A 29 -6.82 -9.03 -11.84
CA PRO A 29 -7.07 -8.68 -13.22
C PRO A 29 -8.40 -7.94 -13.36
N GLU A 30 -8.43 -6.87 -14.15
CA GLU A 30 -9.67 -6.23 -14.58
C GLU A 30 -10.55 -7.25 -15.34
N LYS A 31 -11.88 -7.20 -15.15
CA LYS A 31 -12.84 -8.08 -15.82
C LYS A 31 -12.87 -7.79 -17.33
N GLY A 32 -12.05 -8.49 -18.12
CA GLY A 32 -12.09 -8.48 -19.58
C GLY A 32 -12.76 -9.75 -20.15
N GLU A 33 -13.85 -9.59 -20.91
CA GLU A 33 -14.64 -10.70 -21.48
C GLU A 33 -13.84 -11.67 -22.36
N LYS A 34 -12.83 -11.19 -23.10
CA LYS A 34 -12.00 -12.02 -24.00
C LYS A 34 -10.81 -12.68 -23.32
N THR A 35 -10.32 -12.11 -22.22
CA THR A 35 -9.22 -12.68 -21.44
C THR A 35 -9.73 -13.78 -20.50
N ARG A 36 -10.98 -13.65 -20.02
CA ARG A 36 -11.68 -14.62 -19.16
C ARG A 36 -11.69 -16.05 -19.73
N GLU A 37 -11.80 -16.21 -21.04
CA GLU A 37 -11.94 -17.53 -21.67
C GLU A 37 -10.65 -18.37 -21.60
N LYS A 38 -9.47 -17.74 -21.81
CA LYS A 38 -8.15 -18.41 -21.69
C LYS A 38 -7.68 -18.57 -20.24
N ILE A 39 -8.23 -17.73 -19.36
CA ILE A 39 -7.98 -17.69 -17.93
C ILE A 39 -8.80 -18.74 -17.17
N SER A 40 -10.04 -18.99 -17.59
CA SER A 40 -11.03 -19.73 -16.79
C SER A 40 -10.66 -21.19 -16.49
N GLN A 41 -9.75 -21.83 -17.24
CA GLN A 41 -9.37 -23.22 -17.01
C GLN A 41 -8.05 -23.38 -16.22
N LYS A 42 -7.04 -22.52 -16.43
CA LYS A 42 -5.76 -22.58 -15.69
C LYS A 42 -5.70 -21.65 -14.48
N GLN A 43 -6.41 -20.53 -14.49
CA GLN A 43 -6.46 -19.63 -13.34
C GLN A 43 -7.45 -20.09 -12.28
N ALA A 44 -8.48 -20.88 -12.61
CA ALA A 44 -9.36 -21.43 -11.59
C ALA A 44 -8.58 -22.36 -10.64
N GLU A 45 -7.61 -23.10 -11.16
CA GLU A 45 -6.70 -23.95 -10.38
C GLU A 45 -5.71 -23.09 -9.57
N TYR A 46 -5.02 -22.14 -10.20
CA TYR A 46 -4.10 -21.22 -9.52
C TYR A 46 -4.75 -20.33 -8.45
N LEU A 47 -5.97 -19.83 -8.70
CA LEU A 47 -6.75 -19.05 -7.73
C LEU A 47 -7.28 -19.93 -6.59
N LYS A 48 -7.44 -21.23 -6.82
CA LYS A 48 -7.84 -22.18 -5.79
C LYS A 48 -6.66 -22.43 -4.85
N ASP A 49 -5.47 -22.71 -5.38
CA ASP A 49 -4.24 -22.81 -4.58
C ASP A 49 -3.96 -21.51 -3.79
N LEU A 50 -4.13 -20.34 -4.42
CA LEU A 50 -3.99 -19.05 -3.75
C LEU A 50 -5.03 -18.86 -2.63
N LYS A 51 -6.27 -19.32 -2.84
CA LYS A 51 -7.33 -19.27 -1.81
C LYS A 51 -7.02 -20.20 -0.65
N ASP A 52 -6.52 -21.39 -0.93
CA ASP A 52 -6.15 -22.37 0.09
C ASP A 52 -4.96 -21.85 0.92
N GLU A 53 -3.97 -21.22 0.29
CA GLU A 53 -2.84 -20.56 0.99
C GLU A 53 -3.29 -19.32 1.79
N ILE A 54 -4.23 -18.53 1.28
CA ILE A 54 -4.85 -17.41 2.01
C ILE A 54 -5.68 -17.91 3.20
N GLU A 55 -6.42 -19.01 3.08
CA GLU A 55 -7.16 -19.64 4.19
C GLU A 55 -6.19 -20.14 5.28
N GLU A 56 -5.08 -20.74 4.88
CA GLU A 56 -4.05 -21.19 5.83
C GLU A 56 -3.37 -20.00 6.54
N LEU A 57 -3.07 -18.93 5.81
CA LEU A 57 -2.61 -17.65 6.36
C LEU A 57 -3.65 -17.06 7.32
N ARG A 58 -4.93 -17.03 6.94
CA ARG A 58 -6.02 -16.50 7.77
C ARG A 58 -6.16 -17.28 9.07
N SER A 59 -6.05 -18.61 9.01
CA SER A 59 -6.08 -19.48 10.19
C SER A 59 -4.87 -19.21 11.10
N LYS A 60 -3.66 -19.14 10.55
CA LYS A 60 -2.42 -18.83 11.29
C LYS A 60 -2.46 -17.42 11.91
N ILE A 61 -2.98 -16.44 11.16
CA ILE A 61 -3.19 -15.08 11.62
C ILE A 61 -4.18 -15.07 12.78
N ASN A 62 -5.34 -15.70 12.65
CA ASN A 62 -6.35 -15.77 13.72
C ASN A 62 -5.80 -16.45 14.98
N GLN A 63 -5.11 -17.60 14.85
CA GLN A 63 -4.48 -18.27 16.00
C GLN A 63 -3.41 -17.40 16.69
N LYS A 64 -2.54 -16.74 15.91
CA LYS A 64 -1.51 -15.85 16.48
C LYS A 64 -2.10 -14.57 17.06
N ILE A 65 -3.17 -14.03 16.49
CA ILE A 65 -3.90 -12.87 17.02
C ILE A 65 -4.55 -13.23 18.35
N GLU A 66 -5.15 -14.43 18.47
CA GLU A 66 -5.76 -14.88 19.71
C GLU A 66 -4.73 -15.10 20.83
N ALA A 67 -3.58 -15.70 20.51
CA ALA A 67 -2.46 -15.85 21.44
C ALA A 67 -1.82 -14.49 21.81
N GLY A 68 -1.80 -13.55 20.86
CA GLY A 68 -1.24 -12.21 21.00
C GLY A 68 -2.24 -11.13 21.42
N LYS A 69 -3.46 -11.49 21.84
CA LYS A 69 -4.56 -10.54 22.15
C LYS A 69 -4.10 -9.37 23.05
N LYS A 70 -3.22 -9.62 24.02
CA LYS A 70 -2.67 -8.58 24.90
C LYS A 70 -1.78 -7.57 24.18
N GLU A 71 -0.92 -8.02 23.26
CA GLU A 71 -0.05 -7.15 22.45
C GLU A 71 -0.81 -6.41 21.36
N VAL A 72 -1.83 -7.05 20.76
CA VAL A 72 -2.70 -6.43 19.75
C VAL A 72 -3.61 -5.36 20.37
N ASP A 73 -4.11 -5.55 21.60
CA ASP A 73 -4.94 -4.55 22.29
C ASP A 73 -4.14 -3.30 22.70
N GLU A 74 -2.87 -3.49 23.12
CA GLU A 74 -1.93 -2.38 23.35
C GLU A 74 -1.57 -1.63 22.06
N LEU A 75 -1.36 -2.35 20.96
CA LEU A 75 -1.20 -1.76 19.63
C LEU A 75 -2.46 -1.00 19.20
N GLY A 76 -3.66 -1.55 19.42
CA GLY A 76 -4.93 -0.92 19.04
C GLY A 76 -5.22 0.37 19.79
N LYS A 77 -4.87 0.46 21.08
CA LYS A 77 -5.03 1.67 21.88
C LYS A 77 -4.05 2.77 21.49
N GLU A 78 -2.81 2.42 21.18
CA GLU A 78 -1.81 3.42 20.79
C GLU A 78 -1.90 3.83 19.31
N VAL A 79 -2.28 2.90 18.42
CA VAL A 79 -2.58 3.21 17.03
C VAL A 79 -3.70 4.24 16.98
N LYS A 80 -4.77 4.14 17.79
CA LYS A 80 -5.81 5.19 17.81
C LYS A 80 -5.29 6.59 18.17
N PHE A 81 -4.34 6.70 19.09
CA PHE A 81 -3.83 8.00 19.57
C PHE A 81 -2.71 8.56 18.68
N LYS A 82 -1.92 7.69 18.05
CA LYS A 82 -0.91 8.07 17.05
C LYS A 82 -1.44 8.10 15.63
N SER A 83 -2.63 7.57 15.37
CA SER A 83 -3.25 7.59 14.05
C SER A 83 -3.33 9.01 13.54
N ASP A 84 -3.71 10.00 14.34
CA ASP A 84 -3.71 11.40 13.88
C ASP A 84 -2.30 11.91 13.49
N ASP A 85 -1.26 11.58 14.24
CA ASP A 85 0.12 12.00 13.94
C ASP A 85 0.72 11.24 12.75
N VAL A 86 0.41 9.95 12.63
CA VAL A 86 0.83 9.05 11.54
C VAL A 86 0.04 9.35 10.28
N ILE A 87 -1.26 9.65 10.36
CA ILE A 87 -2.08 10.12 9.24
C ILE A 87 -1.57 11.49 8.81
N SER A 88 -1.19 12.37 9.73
CA SER A 88 -0.61 13.67 9.40
C SER A 88 0.78 13.54 8.75
N LYS A 89 1.63 12.65 9.27
CA LYS A 89 2.93 12.32 8.67
C LYS A 89 2.79 11.58 7.34
N ALA A 90 1.85 10.66 7.22
CA ALA A 90 1.53 9.97 5.98
C ALA A 90 0.94 10.94 4.95
N LYS A 91 0.12 11.91 5.38
CA LYS A 91 -0.38 12.99 4.52
C LYS A 91 0.74 13.94 4.10
N LYS A 92 1.74 14.18 4.95
CA LYS A 92 2.97 14.91 4.61
C LYS A 92 3.92 14.11 3.71
N MET A 93 4.06 12.80 3.92
CA MET A 93 4.83 11.90 3.05
C MET A 93 4.11 11.62 1.72
N ALA A 94 2.78 11.67 1.70
CA ALA A 94 1.98 11.72 0.48
C ALA A 94 1.96 13.15 -0.11
N SER A 95 2.41 14.15 0.65
CA SER A 95 2.69 15.48 0.13
C SER A 95 4.03 15.41 -0.57
N TYR A 96 4.00 15.68 -1.86
CA TYR A 96 5.18 15.66 -2.73
C TYR A 96 6.27 16.68 -2.31
N ASP A 97 6.01 17.58 -1.34
CA ASP A 97 6.95 18.60 -0.84
C ASP A 97 8.25 18.02 -0.27
N GLU A 98 8.18 16.86 0.39
CA GLU A 98 9.34 16.25 1.05
C GLU A 98 10.08 15.24 0.16
N TRP A 99 9.58 14.98 -1.05
CA TRP A 99 10.21 14.04 -1.98
C TRP A 99 11.41 14.69 -2.66
N THR A 100 12.40 13.87 -2.99
CA THR A 100 13.52 14.30 -3.85
C THR A 100 13.04 14.47 -5.29
N LYS A 101 13.76 15.29 -6.08
CA LYS A 101 13.44 15.51 -7.50
C LYS A 101 13.40 14.18 -8.27
N GLU A 102 14.27 13.23 -7.92
CA GLU A 102 14.33 11.91 -8.56
C GLU A 102 13.08 11.07 -8.27
N GLU A 103 12.61 11.05 -7.03
CA GLU A 103 11.38 10.33 -6.65
C GLU A 103 10.15 10.93 -7.33
N LEU A 104 10.07 12.26 -7.42
CA LEU A 104 9.01 12.97 -8.14
C LEU A 104 9.04 12.64 -9.64
N TYR A 105 10.23 12.54 -10.22
CA TYR A 105 10.41 12.20 -11.62
C TYR A 105 9.96 10.77 -11.94
N GLN A 106 10.36 9.80 -11.09
CA GLN A 106 9.92 8.41 -11.22
C GLN A 106 8.40 8.31 -11.09
N ARG A 107 7.83 8.99 -10.10
CA ARG A 107 6.37 9.00 -9.90
C ARG A 107 5.63 9.61 -11.09
N ALA A 108 6.14 10.71 -11.64
CA ALA A 108 5.55 11.36 -12.81
C ALA A 108 5.62 10.46 -14.06
N LYS A 109 6.72 9.72 -14.22
CA LYS A 109 6.87 8.71 -15.27
C LYS A 109 5.88 7.56 -15.10
N GLU A 110 5.70 7.04 -13.89
CA GLU A 110 4.74 5.96 -13.59
C GLU A 110 3.29 6.39 -13.78
N THR A 111 2.97 7.65 -13.43
CA THR A 111 1.63 8.21 -13.60
C THR A 111 1.35 8.68 -15.01
N GLY A 112 2.34 8.67 -15.91
CA GLY A 112 2.16 9.06 -17.31
C GLY A 112 1.96 10.56 -17.51
N ILE A 113 2.49 11.39 -16.62
CA ILE A 113 2.44 12.85 -16.76
C ILE A 113 3.31 13.25 -17.95
N GLU A 114 2.72 13.85 -18.98
CA GLU A 114 3.46 14.33 -20.14
C GLU A 114 4.34 15.54 -19.79
N GLY A 115 5.50 15.67 -20.44
CA GLY A 115 6.42 16.78 -20.18
C GLY A 115 7.20 16.68 -18.86
N TYR A 116 7.03 15.61 -18.07
CA TYR A 116 7.75 15.39 -16.81
C TYR A 116 9.28 15.50 -16.94
N SER A 117 9.83 15.13 -18.12
CA SER A 117 11.28 15.13 -18.37
C SER A 117 11.90 16.53 -18.34
N THR A 118 11.13 17.56 -18.64
CA THR A 118 11.59 18.95 -18.67
C THR A 118 11.25 19.74 -17.40
N MET A 119 10.45 19.16 -16.50
CA MET A 119 9.96 19.83 -15.30
C MET A 119 11.02 19.92 -14.20
N ASN A 120 11.00 21.03 -13.47
CA ASN A 120 11.76 21.20 -12.23
C ASN A 120 11.03 20.54 -11.04
N LYS A 121 11.63 20.59 -9.84
CA LYS A 121 11.08 19.91 -8.66
C LYS A 121 9.66 20.39 -8.32
N ASP A 122 9.43 21.70 -8.37
CA ASP A 122 8.16 22.32 -8.02
C ASP A 122 7.09 22.02 -9.08
N GLU A 123 7.47 22.07 -10.36
CA GLU A 123 6.58 21.70 -11.47
C GLU A 123 6.16 20.22 -11.41
N LEU A 124 7.08 19.32 -11.05
CA LEU A 124 6.76 17.90 -10.85
C LEU A 124 5.80 17.69 -9.68
N ILE A 125 6.00 18.40 -8.56
CA ILE A 125 5.11 18.38 -7.40
C ILE A 125 3.70 18.82 -7.81
N GLU A 126 3.59 19.93 -8.54
CA GLU A 126 2.33 20.49 -8.95
C GLU A 126 1.59 19.58 -9.94
N ALA A 127 2.30 19.06 -10.95
CA ALA A 127 1.74 18.13 -11.92
C ALA A 127 1.22 16.86 -11.23
N LEU A 128 1.98 16.30 -10.29
CA LEU A 128 1.57 15.12 -9.51
C LEU A 128 0.36 15.39 -8.60
N ARG A 129 0.22 16.61 -8.05
CA ARG A 129 -0.96 17.00 -7.25
C ARG A 129 -2.20 17.16 -8.12
N GLN A 130 -2.08 17.71 -9.33
CA GLN A 130 -3.21 17.91 -10.23
C GLN A 130 -3.64 16.61 -10.91
N HIS A 131 -2.70 15.71 -11.17
CA HIS A 131 -2.95 14.40 -11.77
C HIS A 131 -3.42 13.35 -10.76
N LYS A 132 -3.77 13.74 -9.53
CA LYS A 132 -4.10 12.80 -8.46
C LYS A 132 -5.27 11.90 -8.87
N PRO A 133 -5.10 10.56 -8.91
CA PRO A 133 -6.25 9.68 -8.95
C PRO A 133 -7.02 9.90 -7.65
N ILE A 134 -8.32 10.20 -7.78
CA ILE A 134 -9.25 10.41 -6.67
C ILE A 134 -9.05 9.24 -5.70
N SER A 135 -8.42 9.52 -4.56
CA SER A 135 -8.29 8.56 -3.48
C SER A 135 -9.63 8.54 -2.76
N PHE A 136 -10.40 7.47 -2.98
CA PHE A 136 -11.59 7.11 -2.21
C PHE A 136 -11.22 6.73 -0.78
#